data_AF-A0A9D3WSW3-F1
#
_entry.id   AF-A0A9D3WSW3-F1
#
_cell.length_a   1.000
_cell.length_b   1.000
_cell.length_c   1.000
_cell.angle_alpha   90.00
_cell.angle_beta   90.00
_cell.angle_gamma   90.00
#
_symmetry.space_group_name_H-M   'P 1'
#
loop_
_entity.id
_entity.type
_entity.pdbx_description
1 polymer ?
#
loop_
_entity_poly.entity_id
_entity_poly.type
_entity_poly.pdbx_seq_one_letter_code
_entity_poly.pdbx_strand_id
1 'polypeptide(L)'
;MSIEIPPGLTELLQGYTVEVLRHRPPDLLGFAADYFTRLRDARDQEAAAAAAGARKGVNFDGEPMQTESNGEEEPGRDDEDSDSDFEPPVINRFNRRVSVCAEAFNPDEEEEDTEPRVVHPKTDEQRCRLQEACKDILLFKNLDQEQLSQVLDAMFERKVKPQEHVIDQGDDGDNFYVVE
;
A
#
# COMPACT_ATOMS: atom_id res chain seq x y z
N MET A 1 13.67 -28.94 -41.47
CA MET A 1 13.94 -29.18 -40.05
C MET A 1 12.58 -29.25 -39.36
N SER A 2 12.16 -30.43 -38.91
CA SER A 2 10.98 -30.60 -38.07
C SER A 2 11.36 -30.21 -36.64
N ILE A 3 10.81 -29.11 -36.14
CA ILE A 3 10.99 -28.70 -34.75
C ILE A 3 9.93 -29.44 -33.95
N GLU A 4 10.33 -30.44 -33.18
CA GLU A 4 9.44 -31.11 -32.23
C GLU A 4 9.32 -30.26 -30.97
N ILE A 5 8.09 -29.86 -30.63
CA ILE A 5 7.80 -29.06 -29.44
C ILE A 5 7.80 -30.01 -28.24
N PRO A 6 8.63 -29.78 -27.21
CA PRO A 6 8.63 -30.60 -26.01
C PRO A 6 7.25 -30.58 -25.32
N PRO A 7 6.75 -31.73 -24.83
CA PRO A 7 5.50 -31.77 -24.09
C PRO A 7 5.61 -30.93 -22.82
N GLY A 8 4.60 -30.11 -22.53
CA GLY A 8 4.56 -29.22 -21.35
C GLY A 8 5.13 -27.81 -21.57
N LEU A 9 5.84 -27.56 -22.68
CA LEU A 9 6.36 -26.21 -22.99
C LEU A 9 5.22 -25.21 -23.23
N THR A 10 4.16 -25.65 -23.90
CA THR A 10 2.99 -24.84 -24.22
C THR A 10 2.25 -24.38 -22.96
N GLU A 11 2.04 -25.29 -22.01
CA GLU A 11 1.35 -25.05 -20.74
C GLU A 11 2.17 -24.13 -19.83
N LEU A 12 3.49 -24.35 -19.78
CA LEU A 12 4.44 -23.51 -19.04
C LEU A 12 4.40 -22.05 -19.51
N LEU A 13 4.52 -21.83 -20.81
CA LEU A 13 4.51 -20.49 -21.41
C LEU A 13 3.13 -19.83 -21.31
N GLN A 14 2.05 -20.61 -21.41
CA GLN A 14 0.70 -20.11 -21.23
C GLN A 14 0.49 -19.58 -19.81
N GLY A 15 0.96 -20.30 -18.78
CA GLY A 15 0.90 -19.86 -17.39
C GLY A 15 1.63 -18.54 -17.16
N TYR A 16 2.86 -18.42 -17.69
CA TYR A 16 3.63 -17.18 -17.64
C TYR A 16 2.90 -16.02 -18.35
N THR A 17 2.35 -16.27 -19.53
CA THR A 17 1.66 -15.24 -20.33
C THR A 17 0.43 -14.69 -19.60
N VAL A 18 -0.33 -15.54 -18.90
CA VAL A 18 -1.47 -15.10 -18.09
C VAL A 18 -1.02 -14.14 -16.98
N GLU A 19 0.09 -14.46 -16.31
CA GLU A 19 0.61 -13.62 -15.23
C GLU A 19 1.18 -12.28 -15.74
N VAL A 20 1.83 -12.27 -16.91
CA VAL A 20 2.24 -11.02 -17.57
C VAL A 20 1.03 -10.14 -17.92
N LEU A 21 -0.05 -10.73 -18.43
CA LEU A 21 -1.25 -9.98 -18.79
C LEU A 21 -2.00 -9.43 -17.57
N ARG A 22 -1.93 -10.12 -16.43
CA ARG A 22 -2.51 -9.69 -15.15
C ARG A 22 -1.73 -8.54 -14.53
N HIS A 23 -0.41 -8.68 -14.43
CA HIS A 23 0.44 -7.75 -13.69
C HIS A 23 1.00 -6.60 -14.53
N ARG A 24 0.99 -6.73 -15.87
CA ARG A 24 1.56 -5.77 -16.83
C ARG A 24 2.90 -5.18 -16.36
N PRO A 25 3.89 -6.03 -16.04
CA PRO A 25 5.19 -5.55 -15.56
C PRO A 25 5.92 -4.77 -16.67
N PRO A 26 6.62 -3.68 -16.34
CA PRO A 26 7.41 -2.92 -17.32
C PRO A 26 8.66 -3.66 -17.78
N ASP A 27 9.22 -4.55 -16.94
CA ASP A 27 10.33 -5.44 -17.28
C ASP A 27 9.86 -6.90 -17.36
N LEU A 28 9.80 -7.43 -18.58
CA LEU A 28 9.41 -8.81 -18.85
C LEU A 28 10.51 -9.82 -18.49
N LEU A 29 11.79 -9.44 -18.57
CA LEU A 29 12.89 -10.38 -18.33
C LEU A 29 13.07 -10.61 -16.83
N GLY A 30 13.07 -9.54 -16.02
CA GLY A 30 13.07 -9.65 -14.56
C GLY A 30 11.86 -10.42 -14.05
N PHE A 31 10.67 -10.12 -14.59
CA PHE A 31 9.45 -10.84 -14.21
C PHE A 31 9.50 -12.33 -14.58
N ALA A 32 10.08 -12.71 -15.71
CA ALA A 32 10.28 -14.12 -16.07
C ALA A 32 11.20 -14.84 -15.07
N ALA A 33 12.32 -14.23 -14.69
CA ALA A 33 13.25 -14.82 -13.74
C ALA A 33 12.57 -15.09 -12.38
N ASP A 34 11.81 -14.12 -11.88
CA ASP A 34 11.06 -14.25 -10.63
C ASP A 34 9.96 -15.30 -10.73
N TYR A 35 9.18 -15.30 -11.81
CA TYR A 35 8.08 -16.23 -12.02
C TYR A 35 8.55 -17.68 -12.05
N PHE A 36 9.58 -17.98 -12.85
CA PHE A 36 10.10 -19.34 -12.95
C PHE A 36 10.86 -19.80 -11.70
N THR A 37 11.50 -18.89 -10.98
CA THR A 37 12.12 -19.19 -9.68
C THR A 37 11.06 -19.61 -8.67
N ARG A 38 9.98 -18.83 -8.51
CA ARG A 38 8.86 -19.20 -7.63
C ARG A 38 8.18 -20.50 -8.05
N LEU A 39 7.99 -20.71 -9.36
CA LEU A 39 7.38 -21.92 -9.88
C LEU A 39 8.23 -23.17 -9.60
N ARG A 40 9.56 -23.05 -9.68
CA ARG A 40 10.48 -24.12 -9.29
C ARG A 40 10.41 -24.40 -7.80
N ASP A 41 10.49 -23.37 -6.97
CA ASP A 41 10.51 -23.52 -5.51
C ASP A 41 9.20 -24.13 -4.99
N ALA A 42 8.05 -23.77 -5.58
CA ALA A 42 6.76 -24.39 -5.28
C ALA A 42 6.74 -25.89 -5.61
N ARG A 43 7.34 -26.28 -6.75
CA ARG A 43 7.45 -27.69 -7.15
C ARG A 43 8.37 -28.48 -6.22
N ASP A 44 9.47 -27.88 -5.80
CA ASP A 44 10.42 -28.49 -4.86
C ASP A 44 9.78 -28.64 -3.46
N GLN A 45 8.98 -27.67 -3.04
CA GLN A 45 8.21 -27.71 -1.80
C GLN A 45 7.12 -28.79 -1.83
N GLU A 46 6.40 -28.93 -2.96
CA GLU A 46 5.40 -29.97 -3.15
C GLU A 46 6.03 -31.38 -3.18
N ALA A 47 7.18 -31.52 -3.84
CA ALA A 47 7.96 -32.76 -3.84
C ALA A 47 8.47 -33.12 -2.42
N ALA A 48 8.94 -32.12 -1.66
CA ALA A 48 9.37 -32.31 -0.28
C ALA A 48 8.20 -32.68 0.65
N ALA A 49 7.02 -32.09 0.45
CA ALA A 49 5.81 -32.42 1.19
C ALA A 49 5.31 -33.84 0.87
N ALA A 50 5.35 -34.27 -0.39
CA ALA A 50 5.02 -35.63 -0.79
C ALA A 50 5.98 -36.68 -0.19
N ALA A 51 7.29 -36.37 -0.16
CA ALA A 51 8.29 -37.21 0.51
C ALA A 51 8.10 -37.25 2.04
N ALA A 52 7.63 -36.16 2.65
CA ALA A 52 7.31 -36.12 4.07
C ALA A 52 6.01 -36.84 4.43
N GLY A 53 5.04 -36.91 3.52
CA GLY A 53 3.78 -37.66 3.68
C GLY A 53 3.97 -39.17 3.75
N ALA A 54 5.01 -39.72 3.10
CA ALA A 54 5.30 -41.16 3.12
C ALA A 54 5.88 -41.68 4.45
N ARG A 55 6.36 -40.79 5.34
CA ARG A 55 7.00 -41.16 6.63
C ARG A 55 6.12 -40.91 7.86
N LYS A 56 4.90 -40.39 7.71
CA LYS A 56 4.02 -40.08 8.85
C LYS A 56 2.95 -41.16 9.04
N GLY A 57 3.37 -42.30 9.58
CA GLY A 57 2.47 -43.24 10.24
C GLY A 57 1.78 -42.53 11.41
N VAL A 58 0.45 -42.66 11.47
CA VAL A 58 -0.38 -42.06 12.51
C VAL A 58 -0.26 -42.89 13.79
N ASN A 59 0.30 -42.30 14.86
CA ASN A 59 0.07 -42.79 16.21
C ASN A 59 -0.89 -41.82 16.87
N PHE A 60 -2.07 -42.34 17.20
CA PHE A 60 -3.17 -41.64 17.85
C PHE A 60 -3.21 -42.15 19.29
N ASP A 61 -2.57 -41.45 20.22
CA ASP A 61 -2.88 -41.59 21.64
C ASP A 61 -2.62 -40.24 22.32
N GLY A 62 -3.66 -39.74 22.99
CA GLY A 62 -3.76 -38.37 23.46
C GLY A 62 -3.06 -38.16 24.80
N GLU A 63 -2.67 -36.91 25.05
CA GLU A 63 -3.00 -36.15 26.26
C GLU A 63 -2.60 -34.67 26.07
N PRO A 64 -3.25 -33.72 26.78
CA PRO A 64 -3.08 -32.29 26.56
C PRO A 64 -1.96 -31.69 27.44
N MET A 65 -1.57 -30.47 27.07
CA MET A 65 -0.95 -29.46 27.95
C MET A 65 0.55 -29.62 28.21
N GLN A 66 1.35 -28.66 27.74
CA GLN A 66 2.07 -27.72 28.62
C GLN A 66 2.87 -26.70 27.81
N THR A 67 2.65 -25.43 28.15
CA THR A 67 3.46 -24.28 27.76
C THR A 67 4.69 -24.27 28.66
N GLU A 68 5.86 -24.59 28.15
CA GLU A 68 7.11 -24.38 28.87
C GLU A 68 8.06 -23.56 28.01
N SER A 69 8.18 -22.31 28.44
CA SER A 69 9.31 -21.41 28.21
C SER A 69 10.61 -22.15 28.50
N ASN A 70 11.50 -22.25 27.51
CA ASN A 70 12.90 -22.53 27.75
C ASN A 70 13.75 -21.58 26.90
N GLY A 71 14.36 -20.61 27.56
CA GLY A 71 15.42 -19.80 27.01
C GLY A 71 16.73 -20.54 27.14
N GLU A 72 17.51 -20.58 26.06
CA GLU A 72 18.93 -20.88 26.10
C GLU A 72 19.63 -19.93 25.11
N GLU A 73 20.56 -19.16 25.66
CA GLU A 73 21.51 -18.30 24.96
C GLU A 73 22.55 -19.16 24.24
N GLU A 74 22.98 -18.75 23.05
CA GLU A 74 24.27 -19.13 22.48
C GLU A 74 24.91 -17.88 21.86
N PRO A 75 26.08 -17.43 22.33
CA PRO A 75 26.78 -16.26 21.83
C PRO A 75 27.77 -16.66 20.71
N GLY A 76 27.67 -16.03 19.55
CA GLY A 76 28.59 -16.26 18.43
C GLY A 76 28.81 -15.00 17.61
N ARG A 77 29.96 -14.38 17.84
CA ARG A 77 30.59 -13.25 17.14
C ARG A 77 30.44 -13.31 15.61
N ASP A 78 30.21 -12.15 15.01
CA ASP A 78 31.04 -11.64 13.91
C ASP A 78 30.98 -10.10 13.91
N ASP A 79 32.07 -9.49 14.37
CA ASP A 79 32.40 -8.08 14.19
C ASP A 79 32.94 -7.92 12.75
N GLU A 80 32.12 -7.42 11.82
CA GLU A 80 32.62 -6.85 10.57
C GLU A 80 31.99 -5.47 10.36
N ASP A 81 32.87 -4.46 10.36
CA ASP A 81 32.60 -3.06 10.07
C ASP A 81 31.76 -2.88 8.79
N SER A 82 30.58 -2.28 8.93
CA SER A 82 29.81 -1.77 7.80
C SER A 82 29.30 -0.36 8.12
N ASP A 83 30.15 0.64 7.84
CA ASP A 83 29.82 2.06 7.75
C ASP A 83 28.75 2.31 6.66
N SER A 84 27.50 1.99 6.96
CA SER A 84 26.34 2.38 6.16
C SER A 84 25.19 2.73 7.10
N ASP A 85 25.15 4.00 7.52
CA ASP A 85 24.11 4.68 8.33
C ASP A 85 22.70 4.67 7.68
N PHE A 86 22.42 3.77 6.75
CA PHE A 86 21.12 3.57 6.14
C PHE A 86 20.60 2.18 6.51
N GLU A 87 20.01 2.08 7.69
CA GLU A 87 19.19 0.93 8.06
C GLU A 87 17.88 1.00 7.25
N PRO A 88 17.59 0.02 6.36
CA PRO A 88 16.33 0.00 5.64
C PRO A 88 15.17 -0.15 6.64
N PRO A 89 14.04 0.55 6.42
CA PRO A 89 12.93 0.50 7.36
C PRO A 89 12.47 -0.94 7.58
N VAL A 90 12.43 -1.35 8.84
CA VAL A 90 12.04 -2.71 9.25
C VAL A 90 10.62 -3.01 8.73
N ILE A 91 10.51 -3.99 7.84
CA ILE A 91 9.21 -4.42 7.29
C ILE A 91 8.45 -5.13 8.40
N ASN A 92 7.60 -4.39 9.10
CA ASN A 92 6.85 -4.91 10.23
C ASN A 92 5.69 -5.80 9.74
N ARG A 93 5.97 -7.09 9.53
CA ARG A 93 5.00 -8.11 9.09
C ARG A 93 3.84 -8.33 10.07
N PHE A 94 3.93 -7.78 11.28
CA PHE A 94 2.91 -7.81 12.31
C PHE A 94 2.05 -6.54 12.37
N ASN A 95 2.27 -5.55 11.49
CA ASN A 95 1.39 -4.38 11.45
C ASN A 95 -0.01 -4.82 11.00
N ARG A 96 -0.92 -4.83 11.97
CA ARG A 96 -2.34 -5.00 11.70
C ARG A 96 -2.88 -3.72 11.05
N ARG A 97 -3.76 -3.89 10.08
CA ARG A 97 -4.51 -2.77 9.49
C ARG A 97 -5.36 -2.15 10.60
N VAL A 98 -5.24 -0.84 10.78
CA VAL A 98 -6.07 -0.08 11.73
C VAL A 98 -7.33 0.43 11.02
N SER A 99 -8.41 0.56 11.78
CA SER A 99 -9.62 1.24 11.30
C SER A 99 -9.41 2.76 11.31
N VAL A 100 -10.10 3.45 10.41
CA VAL A 100 -10.13 4.92 10.33
C VAL A 100 -11.58 5.39 10.37
N CYS A 101 -11.85 6.49 11.09
CA CYS A 101 -13.17 7.11 11.21
C CYS A 101 -13.03 8.62 11.05
N ALA A 102 -13.97 9.23 10.33
CA ALA A 102 -14.15 10.69 10.30
C ALA A 102 -15.21 11.12 11.32
N GLU A 103 -15.43 12.42 11.44
CA GLU A 103 -16.54 12.97 12.23
C GLU A 103 -17.91 12.53 11.69
N ALA A 104 -18.90 12.45 12.58
CA ALA A 104 -20.25 12.07 12.20
C ALA A 104 -20.98 13.30 11.63
N PHE A 105 -21.50 13.16 10.41
CA PHE A 105 -22.35 14.16 9.76
C PHE A 105 -23.74 13.58 9.54
N ASN A 106 -24.78 14.28 10.02
CA ASN A 106 -26.17 13.91 9.83
C ASN A 106 -26.79 14.75 8.70
N PRO A 107 -27.08 14.18 7.52
CA PRO A 107 -27.60 14.96 6.39
C PRO A 107 -29.04 15.45 6.57
N ASP A 108 -29.78 14.89 7.54
CA ASP A 108 -31.18 15.24 7.82
C ASP A 108 -31.30 16.28 8.96
N GLU A 109 -30.18 16.69 9.58
CA GLU A 109 -30.19 17.74 10.58
C GLU A 109 -30.42 19.10 9.91
N GLU A 110 -31.60 19.67 10.12
CA GLU A 110 -32.01 21.01 9.62
C GLU A 110 -31.15 22.16 10.22
N GLU A 111 -30.09 21.86 10.98
CA GLU A 111 -29.13 22.85 11.45
C GLU A 111 -28.30 23.47 10.31
N GLU A 112 -28.42 23.00 9.07
CA GLU A 112 -27.88 23.65 7.85
C GLU A 112 -28.38 25.10 7.67
N ASP A 113 -29.54 25.46 8.25
CA ASP A 113 -30.03 26.85 8.29
C ASP A 113 -29.27 27.75 9.30
N THR A 114 -28.42 27.18 10.16
CA THR A 114 -27.72 27.88 11.25
C THR A 114 -26.25 28.15 10.95
N GLU A 115 -25.59 27.36 10.11
CA GLU A 115 -24.21 27.58 9.71
C GLU A 115 -24.14 28.26 8.34
N PRO A 116 -23.83 29.58 8.28
CA PRO A 116 -23.75 30.28 7.01
C PRO A 116 -22.64 29.69 6.16
N ARG A 117 -22.94 29.39 4.89
CA ARG A 117 -21.94 28.98 3.90
C ARG A 117 -20.73 29.90 3.96
N VAL A 118 -19.58 29.32 4.27
CA VAL A 118 -18.33 30.07 4.39
C VAL A 118 -17.86 30.46 2.99
N VAL A 119 -17.90 31.76 2.69
CA VAL A 119 -17.45 32.31 1.40
C VAL A 119 -16.28 33.25 1.64
N HIS A 120 -15.10 32.84 1.22
CA HIS A 120 -13.89 33.66 1.21
C HIS A 120 -13.67 34.25 -0.19
N PRO A 121 -13.68 35.59 -0.34
CA PRO A 121 -13.55 36.24 -1.64
C PRO A 121 -12.18 35.92 -2.27
N LYS A 122 -12.19 35.52 -3.54
CA LYS A 122 -11.00 35.23 -4.35
C LYS A 122 -11.07 35.98 -5.66
N THR A 123 -9.92 36.32 -6.22
CA THR A 123 -9.87 36.87 -7.58
C THR A 123 -10.17 35.78 -8.60
N ASP A 124 -10.70 36.16 -9.76
CA ASP A 124 -11.01 35.21 -10.85
C ASP A 124 -9.76 34.45 -11.31
N GLU A 125 -8.59 35.11 -11.28
CA GLU A 125 -7.32 34.51 -11.64
C GLU A 125 -6.87 33.44 -10.63
N GLN A 126 -6.93 33.76 -9.32
CA GLN A 126 -6.65 32.80 -8.25
C GLN A 126 -7.59 31.60 -8.32
N ARG A 127 -8.88 31.86 -8.55
CA ARG A 127 -9.90 30.83 -8.67
C ARG A 127 -9.65 29.89 -9.86
N CYS A 128 -9.21 30.43 -10.99
CA CYS A 128 -8.84 29.63 -12.16
C CYS A 128 -7.62 28.73 -11.88
N ARG A 129 -6.56 29.28 -11.26
CA ARG A 129 -5.37 28.52 -10.87
C ARG A 129 -5.68 27.41 -9.87
N LEU A 130 -6.47 27.70 -8.83
CA LEU A 130 -6.91 26.71 -7.85
C LEU A 130 -7.76 25.61 -8.51
N GLN A 131 -8.65 25.98 -9.42
CA GLN A 131 -9.47 25.01 -10.14
C GLN A 131 -8.60 24.06 -10.98
N GLU A 132 -7.55 24.56 -11.63
CA GLU A 132 -6.62 23.72 -12.38
C GLU A 132 -5.81 22.79 -11.47
N ALA A 133 -5.29 23.31 -10.35
CA ALA A 133 -4.53 22.52 -9.37
C ALA A 133 -5.37 21.41 -8.72
N CYS A 134 -6.68 21.65 -8.50
CA CYS A 134 -7.56 20.68 -7.85
C CYS A 134 -8.11 19.59 -8.78
N LYS A 135 -8.10 19.77 -10.11
CA LYS A 135 -8.72 18.82 -11.07
C LYS A 135 -8.15 17.40 -11.02
N ASP A 136 -6.85 17.28 -10.79
CA ASP A 136 -6.16 15.97 -10.81
C ASP A 136 -6.21 15.25 -9.46
N ILE A 137 -6.70 15.92 -8.40
CA ILE A 137 -6.77 15.37 -7.05
C ILE A 137 -7.98 14.44 -6.95
N LEU A 138 -7.76 13.21 -6.46
CA LEU A 138 -8.79 12.16 -6.38
C LEU A 138 -10.07 12.61 -5.66
N LEU A 139 -9.94 13.45 -4.62
CA LEU A 139 -11.06 13.98 -3.85
C LEU A 139 -11.97 14.90 -4.68
N PHE A 140 -11.40 15.64 -5.64
CA PHE A 140 -12.11 16.68 -6.40
C PHE A 140 -12.40 16.26 -7.84
N LYS A 141 -11.73 15.23 -8.36
CA LYS A 141 -11.83 14.77 -9.75
C LYS A 141 -13.26 14.40 -10.18
N ASN A 142 -14.08 13.91 -9.25
CA ASN A 142 -15.44 13.46 -9.52
C ASN A 142 -16.51 14.44 -9.01
N LEU A 143 -16.12 15.63 -8.54
CA LEU A 143 -17.08 16.64 -8.12
C LEU A 143 -17.64 17.40 -9.31
N ASP A 144 -18.91 17.78 -9.20
CA ASP A 144 -19.55 18.65 -10.18
C ASP A 144 -18.98 20.08 -10.08
N GLN A 145 -19.11 20.85 -11.17
CA GLN A 145 -18.60 22.22 -11.23
C GLN A 145 -19.15 23.14 -10.12
N GLU A 146 -20.39 22.90 -9.69
CA GLU A 146 -21.03 23.63 -8.60
C GLU A 146 -20.47 23.25 -7.24
N GLN A 147 -20.25 21.96 -6.99
CA GLN A 147 -19.63 21.46 -5.75
C GLN A 147 -18.18 21.95 -5.63
N LEU A 148 -17.42 21.86 -6.74
CA LEU A 148 -16.07 22.39 -6.78
C LEU A 148 -16.04 23.90 -6.53
N SER A 149 -17.01 24.66 -7.06
CA SER A 149 -17.15 26.08 -6.74
C SER A 149 -17.36 26.29 -5.24
N GLN A 150 -18.27 25.54 -4.62
CA GLN A 150 -18.55 25.67 -3.19
C GLN A 150 -17.33 25.35 -2.33
N VAL A 151 -16.57 24.31 -2.69
CA VAL A 151 -15.30 23.98 -2.01
C VAL A 151 -14.28 25.11 -2.18
N LEU A 152 -14.12 25.64 -3.39
CA LEU A 152 -13.22 26.77 -3.65
C LEU A 152 -13.65 28.02 -2.88
N ASP A 153 -14.95 28.27 -2.71
CA ASP A 153 -15.47 29.40 -1.93
C ASP A 153 -15.15 29.23 -0.43
N ALA A 154 -15.21 27.99 0.09
CA ALA A 154 -14.88 27.64 1.47
C ALA A 154 -13.36 27.65 1.79
N MET A 155 -12.48 27.54 0.81
CA MET A 155 -11.03 27.63 1.03
C MET A 155 -10.63 29.02 1.55
N PHE A 156 -9.75 29.11 2.55
CA PHE A 156 -9.24 30.38 3.06
C PHE A 156 -7.74 30.55 2.78
N GLU A 157 -7.30 31.81 2.67
CA GLU A 157 -5.88 32.16 2.46
C GLU A 157 -5.11 32.00 3.78
N ARG A 158 -3.99 31.26 3.76
CA ARG A 158 -3.03 31.18 4.86
C ARG A 158 -1.71 31.82 4.44
N LYS A 159 -1.40 33.00 4.97
CA LYS A 159 -0.13 33.69 4.74
C LYS A 159 0.95 33.11 5.65
N VAL A 160 2.08 32.73 5.05
CA VAL A 160 3.23 32.14 5.76
C VAL A 160 4.47 33.00 5.56
N LYS A 161 5.29 33.13 6.60
CA LYS A 161 6.57 33.84 6.51
C LYS A 161 7.66 32.91 5.95
N PRO A 162 8.73 33.48 5.36
CA PRO A 162 9.91 32.69 5.03
C PRO A 162 10.42 31.95 6.28
N GLN A 163 10.71 30.64 6.13
CA GLN A 163 11.15 29.73 7.20
C GLN A 163 10.07 29.36 8.23
N GLU A 164 8.79 29.65 7.96
CA GLU A 164 7.68 29.15 8.77
C GLU A 164 7.30 27.73 8.35
N HIS A 165 7.05 26.87 9.34
CA HIS A 165 6.59 25.50 9.12
C HIS A 165 5.06 25.51 8.99
N VAL A 166 4.55 25.05 7.84
CA VAL A 166 3.10 25.02 7.57
C VAL A 166 2.44 23.81 8.24
N ILE A 167 3.11 22.66 8.15
CA ILE A 167 2.74 21.38 8.74
C ILE A 167 4.03 20.68 9.19
N ASP A 168 3.98 19.97 10.31
CA ASP A 168 5.09 19.18 10.84
C ASP A 168 4.78 17.68 10.80
N GLN A 169 5.82 16.86 10.66
CA GLN A 169 5.65 15.41 10.56
C GLN A 169 5.22 14.83 11.90
N GLY A 170 4.08 14.13 11.92
CA GLY A 170 3.52 13.53 13.12
C GLY A 170 2.35 14.31 13.72
N ASP A 171 2.08 15.51 13.20
CA ASP A 171 0.91 16.29 13.59
C ASP A 171 -0.36 15.77 12.92
N ASP A 172 -1.50 15.98 13.58
CA ASP A 172 -2.81 15.64 13.06
C ASP A 172 -3.16 16.53 11.85
N GLY A 173 -3.62 15.90 10.78
CA GLY A 173 -3.88 16.56 9.50
C GLY A 173 -5.35 16.92 9.32
N ASP A 174 -5.72 18.16 9.65
CA ASP A 174 -7.11 18.64 9.52
C ASP A 174 -7.37 19.43 8.23
N ASN A 175 -6.32 19.96 7.59
CA ASN A 175 -6.43 20.91 6.48
C ASN A 175 -5.72 20.44 5.22
N PHE A 176 -6.28 20.81 4.07
CA PHE A 176 -5.68 20.62 2.75
C PHE A 176 -5.15 21.96 2.22
N TYR A 177 -3.88 22.00 1.79
CA TYR A 177 -3.22 23.21 1.31
C TYR A 177 -2.92 23.13 -0.19
N VAL A 178 -3.14 24.26 -0.88
CA VAL A 178 -2.69 24.48 -2.26
C VAL A 178 -1.76 25.68 -2.26
N VAL A 179 -0.61 25.56 -2.92
CA VAL A 179 0.34 26.65 -3.07
C VAL A 179 -0.19 27.63 -4.12
N GLU A 180 -0.27 28.91 -3.75
CA GLU A 180 -0.68 30.02 -4.63
C GLU A 180 0.52 30.78 -5.21
#